data_AF-A0AA42TRJ1-F1
#
_entry.id   AF-A0AA42TRJ1-F1
#
_cell.length_a   1.000
_cell.length_b   1.000
_cell.length_c   1.000
_cell.angle_alpha   90.00
_cell.angle_beta   90.00
_cell.angle_gamma   90.00
#
_symmetry.space_group_name_H-M   'P 1'
#
loop_
_entity.id
_entity.type
_entity.pdbx_description
1 polymer ?
#
loop_
_entity_poly.entity_id
_entity_poly.type
_entity_poly.pdbx_seq_one_letter_code
_entity_poly.pdbx_strand_id
1 'polypeptide(L)'
;MSRVPLTEALLDERSIEITTYLAFLKVAIERRAELRAKDGALIFPLSHELTHTLKANLVLLLYSTAEATLIQLLDEIHDVIGNNCSSVDALNGDLLKVVLKTIKKDKSTTVLASVAPLHQSLFTYWIADWQSRTNARDKRVDGISGSVDGLVFYEQLRKFGVLAQTQNDRPPSHLTSPALQAVKSKRNLLAHGEKSFTDLGRDLSVDSLESDYDAVFQTLRNIATEVNHYLVGQRYLAEPPVAPEVLPEAAATDA
;
A
#
# COMPACT_ATOMS: atom_id res chain seq x y z
N MET A 1 -2.03 1.71 21.05
CA MET A 1 -2.14 2.83 20.10
C MET A 1 -1.76 2.31 18.72
N SER A 2 -2.50 2.71 17.67
CA SER A 2 -2.15 2.33 16.29
C SER A 2 -0.78 2.91 15.92
N ARG A 3 0.00 2.15 15.15
CA ARG A 3 1.28 2.54 14.54
C ARG A 3 1.13 2.92 13.07
N VAL A 4 -0.10 2.88 12.55
CA VAL A 4 -0.45 3.35 11.19
C VAL A 4 -1.61 4.38 11.18
N PRO A 5 -1.64 5.35 12.11
CA PRO A 5 -2.77 6.28 12.23
C PRO A 5 -3.02 7.14 10.99
N LEU A 6 -1.98 7.46 10.21
CA LEU A 6 -2.13 8.26 8.99
C LEU A 6 -2.76 7.43 7.87
N THR A 7 -2.40 6.15 7.75
CA THR A 7 -3.07 5.23 6.81
C THR A 7 -4.54 5.05 7.19
N GLU A 8 -4.85 4.86 8.47
CA GLU A 8 -6.24 4.74 8.95
C GLU A 8 -7.05 5.99 8.60
N ALA A 9 -6.52 7.19 8.91
CA ALA A 9 -7.17 8.46 8.57
C ALA A 9 -7.35 8.66 7.07
N LEU A 10 -6.35 8.30 6.25
CA LEU A 10 -6.43 8.33 4.79
C LEU A 10 -7.56 7.45 4.28
N LEU A 11 -7.68 6.21 4.79
CA LEU A 11 -8.75 5.30 4.38
C LEU A 11 -10.13 5.85 4.77
N ASP A 12 -10.26 6.45 5.95
CA ASP A 12 -11.55 7.03 6.36
C ASP A 12 -11.94 8.25 5.51
N GLU A 13 -10.98 9.14 5.21
CA GLU A 13 -11.21 10.28 4.31
C GLU A 13 -11.64 9.82 2.90
N ARG A 14 -10.93 8.83 2.32
CA ARG A 14 -11.23 8.30 0.99
C ARG A 14 -12.54 7.52 0.95
N SER A 15 -12.88 6.85 2.05
CA SER A 15 -14.17 6.18 2.21
C SER A 15 -15.32 7.19 2.15
N ILE A 16 -15.20 8.32 2.85
CA ILE A 16 -16.21 9.39 2.80
C ILE A 16 -16.33 9.98 1.38
N GLU A 17 -15.21 10.26 0.72
CA GLU A 17 -15.19 10.76 -0.66
C GLU A 17 -15.93 9.81 -1.62
N ILE A 18 -15.59 8.53 -1.57
CA ILE A 18 -16.12 7.51 -2.49
C ILE A 18 -17.58 7.19 -2.21
N THR A 19 -17.98 7.06 -0.93
CA THR A 19 -19.38 6.82 -0.57
C THR A 19 -20.27 8.01 -0.93
N THR A 20 -19.78 9.24 -0.81
CA THR A 20 -20.48 10.44 -1.30
C THR A 20 -20.67 10.38 -2.81
N TYR A 21 -19.63 9.98 -3.55
CA TYR A 21 -19.71 9.80 -5.00
C TYR A 21 -20.68 8.69 -5.42
N LEU A 22 -20.67 7.55 -4.72
CA LEU A 22 -21.61 6.45 -4.93
C LEU A 22 -23.06 6.88 -4.70
N ALA A 23 -23.33 7.62 -3.62
CA ALA A 23 -24.66 8.16 -3.35
C ALA A 23 -25.14 9.09 -4.48
N PHE A 24 -24.24 9.94 -4.99
CA PHE A 24 -24.50 10.75 -6.18
C PHE A 24 -24.82 9.89 -7.42
N LEU A 25 -24.03 8.86 -7.70
CA LEU A 25 -24.26 7.96 -8.85
C LEU A 25 -25.62 7.26 -8.79
N LYS A 26 -26.03 6.80 -7.61
CA LYS A 26 -27.35 6.17 -7.40
C LYS A 26 -28.48 7.12 -7.83
N VAL A 27 -28.42 8.38 -7.38
CA VAL A 27 -29.42 9.40 -7.77
C VAL A 27 -29.33 9.74 -9.25
N ALA A 28 -28.11 9.94 -9.77
CA ALA A 28 -27.88 10.35 -11.15
C ALA A 28 -28.40 9.31 -12.16
N ILE A 29 -28.23 8.02 -11.86
CA ILE A 29 -28.47 6.91 -12.78
C ILE A 29 -29.90 6.35 -12.66
N GLU A 30 -30.40 6.11 -11.44
CA GLU A 30 -31.69 5.41 -11.25
C GLU A 30 -32.88 6.22 -11.74
N ARG A 31 -32.79 7.56 -11.71
CA ARG A 31 -33.94 8.45 -11.92
C ARG A 31 -33.92 9.19 -13.25
N ARG A 32 -32.95 8.87 -14.14
CA ARG A 32 -32.62 9.70 -15.32
C ARG A 32 -32.58 11.17 -14.92
N ALA A 33 -31.77 11.45 -13.91
CA ALA A 33 -31.80 12.75 -13.25
C ALA A 33 -31.38 13.86 -14.21
N GLU A 34 -31.70 15.08 -13.83
CA GLU A 34 -31.35 16.29 -14.57
C GLU A 34 -30.89 17.36 -13.57
N LEU A 35 -29.97 18.21 -14.02
CA LEU A 35 -29.56 19.40 -13.29
C LEU A 35 -30.45 20.56 -13.74
N ARG A 36 -30.98 21.31 -12.78
CA ARG A 36 -31.78 22.51 -13.04
C ARG A 36 -31.09 23.72 -12.44
N ALA A 37 -30.93 24.78 -13.23
CA ALA A 37 -30.54 26.08 -12.69
C ALA A 37 -31.63 26.58 -11.72
N LYS A 38 -31.24 27.42 -10.76
CA LYS A 38 -32.12 27.89 -9.68
C LYS A 38 -33.34 28.67 -10.18
N ASP A 39 -33.19 29.36 -11.31
CA ASP A 39 -34.26 30.08 -12.01
C ASP A 39 -35.11 29.19 -12.93
N GLY A 40 -34.76 27.91 -13.07
CA GLY A 40 -35.44 26.94 -13.92
C GLY A 40 -35.20 27.12 -15.43
N ALA A 41 -34.40 28.10 -15.85
CA ALA A 41 -34.21 28.42 -17.27
C ALA A 41 -33.33 27.41 -18.00
N LEU A 42 -32.39 26.77 -17.29
CA LEU A 42 -31.52 25.74 -17.82
C LEU A 42 -31.83 24.39 -17.18
N ILE A 43 -32.18 23.43 -18.04
CA ILE A 43 -32.37 22.03 -17.68
C ILE A 43 -31.33 21.23 -18.46
N PHE A 44 -30.49 20.49 -17.73
CA PHE A 44 -29.43 19.67 -18.30
C PHE A 44 -29.66 18.20 -17.91
N PRO A 45 -30.16 17.35 -18.82
CA PRO A 45 -30.37 15.94 -18.52
C PRO A 45 -29.02 15.22 -18.37
N LEU A 46 -28.90 14.34 -17.39
CA LEU A 46 -27.73 13.48 -17.25
C LEU A 46 -27.82 12.35 -18.28
N SER A 47 -27.18 12.55 -19.43
CA SER A 47 -27.20 11.57 -20.54
C SER A 47 -26.55 10.25 -20.15
N HIS A 48 -26.82 9.20 -20.92
CA HIS A 48 -26.17 7.90 -20.72
C HIS A 48 -24.64 8.00 -20.86
N GLU A 49 -24.14 8.77 -21.81
CA GLU A 49 -22.70 8.97 -22.01
C GLU A 49 -22.04 9.63 -20.80
N LEU A 50 -22.71 10.65 -20.23
CA LEU A 50 -22.22 11.31 -19.03
C LEU A 50 -22.24 10.37 -17.83
N THR A 51 -23.35 9.65 -17.60
CA THR A 51 -23.42 8.68 -16.49
C THR A 51 -22.42 7.54 -16.62
N HIS A 52 -22.10 7.09 -17.84
CA HIS A 52 -21.01 6.14 -18.08
C HIS A 52 -19.66 6.74 -17.70
N THR A 53 -19.38 7.97 -18.13
CA THR A 53 -18.16 8.67 -17.75
C THR A 53 -18.02 8.78 -16.22
N LEU A 54 -19.11 9.13 -15.54
CA LEU A 54 -19.15 9.22 -14.07
C LEU A 54 -18.90 7.85 -13.40
N LYS A 55 -19.51 6.75 -13.90
CA LYS A 55 -19.20 5.40 -13.41
C LYS A 55 -17.72 5.04 -13.54
N ALA A 56 -17.11 5.35 -14.69
CA ALA A 56 -15.70 5.07 -14.92
C ALA A 56 -14.77 5.88 -14.00
N ASN A 57 -15.14 7.10 -13.62
CA ASN A 57 -14.35 7.90 -12.67
C ASN A 57 -14.22 7.25 -11.29
N LEU A 58 -15.23 6.50 -10.84
CA LEU A 58 -15.15 5.81 -9.56
C LEU A 58 -14.04 4.75 -9.51
N VAL A 59 -13.72 4.12 -10.66
CA VAL A 59 -12.57 3.22 -10.79
C VAL A 59 -11.26 3.95 -10.48
N LEU A 60 -11.13 5.20 -10.94
CA LEU A 60 -9.94 6.01 -10.64
C LEU A 60 -9.85 6.38 -9.16
N LEU A 61 -10.96 6.70 -8.51
CA LEU A 61 -10.99 6.99 -7.07
C LEU A 61 -10.56 5.77 -6.25
N LEU A 62 -11.08 4.58 -6.58
CA LEU A 62 -10.70 3.32 -5.92
C LEU A 62 -9.22 3.00 -6.14
N TYR A 63 -8.75 3.13 -7.37
CA TYR A 63 -7.36 2.85 -7.71
C TYR A 63 -6.39 3.84 -7.03
N SER A 64 -6.70 5.14 -7.05
CA SER A 64 -5.95 6.18 -6.36
C SER A 64 -5.84 5.91 -4.86
N THR A 65 -6.93 5.45 -4.24
CA THR A 65 -6.96 5.06 -2.83
C THR A 65 -5.98 3.92 -2.55
N ALA A 66 -5.97 2.88 -3.37
CA ALA A 66 -5.04 1.76 -3.22
C ALA A 66 -3.57 2.21 -3.36
N GLU A 67 -3.26 3.08 -4.32
CA GLU A 67 -1.90 3.62 -4.49
C GLU A 67 -1.46 4.48 -3.29
N ALA A 68 -2.32 5.41 -2.87
CA ALA A 68 -2.04 6.28 -1.73
C ALA A 68 -1.83 5.46 -0.45
N THR A 69 -2.66 4.43 -0.23
CA THR A 69 -2.56 3.53 0.94
C THR A 69 -1.21 2.82 0.98
N LEU A 70 -0.74 2.28 -0.15
CA LEU A 70 0.56 1.60 -0.19
C LEU A 70 1.70 2.55 0.19
N ILE A 71 1.70 3.77 -0.38
CA ILE A 71 2.75 4.75 -0.10
C ILE A 71 2.70 5.20 1.36
N GLN A 72 1.51 5.50 1.89
CA GLN A 72 1.33 5.93 3.27
C GLN A 72 1.77 4.85 4.28
N LEU A 73 1.48 3.57 4.00
CA LEU A 73 1.96 2.46 4.82
C LEU A 73 3.49 2.36 4.83
N LEU A 74 4.12 2.50 3.66
CA LEU A 74 5.58 2.48 3.59
C LEU A 74 6.19 3.66 4.34
N ASP A 75 5.56 4.84 4.28
CA ASP A 75 5.99 6.01 5.07
C ASP A 75 5.93 5.72 6.57
N GLU A 76 4.80 5.21 7.06
CA GLU A 76 4.66 4.91 8.49
C GLU A 76 5.59 3.78 8.95
N ILE A 77 5.88 2.79 8.11
CA ILE A 77 6.90 1.77 8.40
C ILE A 77 8.28 2.42 8.58
N HIS A 78 8.72 3.28 7.65
CA HIS A 78 10.02 3.94 7.76
C HIS A 78 10.07 4.91 8.95
N ASP A 79 9.00 5.65 9.20
CA ASP A 79 8.93 6.60 10.32
C ASP A 79 8.97 5.87 11.67
N VAL A 80 8.19 4.79 11.83
CA VAL A 80 8.22 4.01 13.07
C VAL A 80 9.59 3.37 13.27
N ILE A 81 10.19 2.76 12.26
CA ILE A 81 11.53 2.15 12.40
C ILE A 81 12.59 3.22 12.66
N GLY A 82 12.58 4.31 11.89
CA GLY A 82 13.52 5.43 12.02
C GLY A 82 13.49 6.11 13.39
N ASN A 83 12.33 6.12 14.05
CA ASN A 83 12.17 6.69 15.40
C ASN A 83 12.50 5.71 16.54
N ASN A 84 12.56 4.39 16.28
CA ASN A 84 12.77 3.39 17.32
C ASN A 84 14.12 2.65 17.20
N CYS A 85 14.82 2.81 16.08
CA CYS A 85 16.13 2.21 15.82
C CYS A 85 17.16 3.27 15.43
N SER A 86 18.44 2.92 15.55
CA SER A 86 19.57 3.77 15.12
C SER A 86 20.66 3.00 14.37
N SER A 87 20.44 1.70 14.15
CA SER A 87 21.44 0.80 13.57
C SER A 87 20.79 -0.35 12.81
N VAL A 88 21.43 -0.77 11.72
CA VAL A 88 21.03 -1.97 10.97
C VAL A 88 21.19 -3.27 11.75
N ASP A 89 22.04 -3.31 12.79
CA ASP A 89 22.25 -4.51 13.61
C ASP A 89 21.02 -4.84 14.47
N ALA A 90 20.17 -3.85 14.73
CA ALA A 90 18.91 -4.03 15.43
C ALA A 90 17.82 -4.63 14.53
N LEU A 91 17.99 -4.58 13.20
CA LEU A 91 16.95 -4.95 12.25
C LEU A 91 16.95 -6.45 11.94
N ASN A 92 15.76 -6.98 11.63
CA ASN A 92 15.63 -8.34 11.14
C ASN A 92 16.34 -8.52 9.78
N GLY A 93 16.55 -9.78 9.41
CA GLY A 93 17.30 -10.12 8.19
C GLY A 93 16.65 -9.64 6.88
N ASP A 94 15.33 -9.44 6.85
CA ASP A 94 14.64 -8.98 5.63
C ASP A 94 14.81 -7.47 5.44
N LEU A 95 14.69 -6.68 6.52
CA LEU A 95 15.00 -5.25 6.49
C LEU A 95 16.47 -4.98 6.21
N LEU A 96 17.39 -5.76 6.79
CA LEU A 96 18.81 -5.64 6.47
C LEU A 96 19.05 -5.81 4.96
N LYS A 97 18.36 -6.76 4.31
CA LYS A 97 18.43 -6.91 2.84
C LYS A 97 17.86 -5.70 2.10
N VAL A 98 16.80 -5.07 2.61
CA VAL A 98 16.25 -3.82 2.03
C VAL A 98 17.29 -2.71 2.11
N VAL A 99 17.87 -2.47 3.28
CA VAL A 99 18.92 -1.45 3.49
C VAL A 99 20.09 -1.67 2.52
N LEU A 100 20.64 -2.88 2.47
CA LEU A 100 21.76 -3.21 1.59
C LEU A 100 21.43 -3.02 0.10
N LYS A 101 20.18 -3.32 -0.32
CA LYS A 101 19.73 -3.08 -1.69
C LYS A 101 19.63 -1.58 -2.01
N THR A 102 19.16 -0.76 -1.07
CA THR A 102 19.13 0.70 -1.23
C THR A 102 20.53 1.24 -1.43
N ILE A 103 21.47 0.84 -0.58
CA ILE A 103 22.87 1.30 -0.66
C ILE A 103 23.57 0.81 -1.93
N LYS A 104 23.27 -0.41 -2.40
CA LYS A 104 23.83 -0.92 -3.67
C LYS A 104 23.46 -0.06 -4.87
N LYS A 105 22.34 0.68 -4.82
CA LYS A 105 21.95 1.63 -5.87
C LYS A 105 22.70 2.96 -5.77
N ASP A 106 23.28 3.28 -4.62
CA ASP A 106 24.08 4.47 -4.41
C ASP A 106 25.42 4.35 -5.15
N LYS A 107 25.64 5.22 -6.13
CA LYS A 107 26.90 5.31 -6.87
C LYS A 107 27.87 6.33 -6.26
N SER A 108 27.43 7.12 -5.29
CA SER A 108 28.18 8.24 -4.73
C SER A 108 29.08 7.85 -3.56
N THR A 109 28.95 6.62 -3.05
CA THR A 109 29.71 6.12 -1.88
C THR A 109 29.45 6.93 -0.61
N THR A 110 28.30 7.63 -0.53
CA THR A 110 27.99 8.60 0.54
C THR A 110 28.04 7.97 1.93
N VAL A 111 27.61 6.70 2.03
CA VAL A 111 27.67 5.90 3.26
C VAL A 111 29.09 5.80 3.84
N LEU A 112 30.12 5.69 2.98
CA LEU A 112 31.51 5.50 3.42
C LEU A 112 32.21 6.81 3.79
N ALA A 113 31.59 7.96 3.52
CA ALA A 113 32.12 9.26 3.89
C ALA A 113 31.83 9.64 5.36
N SER A 114 31.02 8.84 6.06
CA SER A 114 30.64 9.04 7.45
C SER A 114 31.74 8.59 8.43
N VAL A 115 31.94 9.35 9.50
CA VAL A 115 32.84 9.00 10.62
C VAL A 115 32.15 8.09 11.65
N ALA A 116 30.83 7.95 11.56
CA ALA A 116 30.07 7.07 12.46
C ALA A 116 30.31 5.58 12.13
N PRO A 117 30.14 4.68 13.10
CA PRO A 117 30.19 3.23 12.88
C PRO A 117 29.35 2.81 11.67
N LEU A 118 29.87 1.87 10.86
CA LEU A 118 29.24 1.50 9.59
C LEU A 118 27.76 1.12 9.76
N HIS A 119 27.44 0.32 10.77
CA HIS A 119 26.06 -0.12 11.05
C HIS A 119 25.08 1.04 11.31
N GLN A 120 25.54 2.18 11.85
CA GLN A 120 24.73 3.39 12.03
C GLN A 120 24.66 4.19 10.73
N SER A 121 25.79 4.33 10.03
CA SER A 121 25.86 5.05 8.75
C SER A 121 24.96 4.42 7.68
N LEU A 122 24.91 3.09 7.60
CA LEU A 122 24.01 2.35 6.71
C LEU A 122 22.53 2.65 7.03
N PHE A 123 22.18 2.66 8.31
CA PHE A 123 20.82 2.91 8.78
C PHE A 123 20.38 4.35 8.47
N THR A 124 21.20 5.32 8.89
CA THR A 124 20.93 6.75 8.66
C THR A 124 20.79 7.06 7.17
N TYR A 125 21.64 6.47 6.33
CA TYR A 125 21.53 6.64 4.88
C TYR A 125 20.21 6.10 4.34
N TRP A 126 19.80 4.88 4.73
CA TRP A 126 18.54 4.29 4.27
C TRP A 126 17.33 5.14 4.65
N ILE A 127 17.26 5.62 5.89
CA ILE A 127 16.16 6.48 6.36
C ILE A 127 16.19 7.82 5.62
N ALA A 128 17.36 8.46 5.49
CA ALA A 128 17.50 9.73 4.80
C ALA A 128 17.17 9.62 3.30
N ASP A 129 17.57 8.53 2.65
CA ASP A 129 17.22 8.25 1.25
C ASP A 129 15.70 8.16 1.08
N TRP A 130 15.00 7.44 1.97
CA TRP A 130 13.53 7.39 1.93
C TRP A 130 12.90 8.77 2.15
N GLN A 131 13.35 9.51 3.16
CA GLN A 131 12.83 10.85 3.50
C GLN A 131 13.11 11.90 2.42
N SER A 132 14.18 11.75 1.64
CA SER A 132 14.49 12.66 0.53
C SER A 132 13.46 12.60 -0.61
N ARG A 133 12.63 11.57 -0.65
CA ARG A 133 11.63 11.34 -1.72
C ARG A 133 10.36 12.10 -1.40
N THR A 134 10.17 13.23 -2.09
CA THR A 134 9.12 14.19 -1.75
C THR A 134 7.75 13.88 -2.34
N ASN A 135 7.66 12.98 -3.32
CA ASN A 135 6.42 12.66 -4.00
C ASN A 135 6.24 11.15 -4.24
N ALA A 136 5.00 10.74 -4.50
CA ALA A 136 4.66 9.34 -4.72
C ALA A 136 5.40 8.72 -5.92
N ARG A 137 5.72 9.51 -6.96
CA ARG A 137 6.47 9.01 -8.13
C ARG A 137 7.88 8.59 -7.73
N ASP A 138 8.57 9.38 -6.91
CA ASP A 138 9.92 9.07 -6.45
C ASP A 138 9.94 7.86 -5.51
N LYS A 139 8.94 7.76 -4.62
CA LYS A 139 8.80 6.61 -3.70
C LYS A 139 8.55 5.29 -4.44
N ARG A 140 7.94 5.33 -5.63
CA ARG A 140 7.69 4.12 -6.44
C ARG A 140 8.94 3.51 -7.07
N VAL A 141 10.02 4.26 -7.19
CA VAL A 141 11.26 3.81 -7.84
C VAL A 141 11.86 2.58 -7.13
N ASP A 142 11.53 2.36 -5.85
CA ASP A 142 11.93 1.16 -5.10
C ASP A 142 10.99 -0.04 -5.27
N GLY A 143 10.80 -0.43 -6.53
CA GLY A 143 10.17 -1.70 -6.86
C GLY A 143 8.64 -1.68 -6.77
N ILE A 144 8.02 -0.51 -6.79
CA ILE A 144 6.61 -0.35 -7.17
C ILE A 144 6.60 -0.03 -8.67
N SER A 145 6.95 -1.02 -9.50
CA SER A 145 6.92 -0.88 -10.95
C SER A 145 5.50 -1.15 -11.48
N GLY A 146 5.05 -0.34 -12.42
CA GLY A 146 3.73 -0.51 -13.04
C GLY A 146 2.57 -0.06 -12.14
N SER A 147 1.48 -0.82 -12.18
CA SER A 147 0.19 -0.46 -11.56
C SER A 147 -0.06 -1.29 -10.30
N VAL A 148 -0.44 -0.62 -9.21
CA VAL A 148 -0.62 -1.20 -7.88
C VAL A 148 -1.80 -2.16 -7.88
N ASP A 149 -1.57 -3.37 -7.36
CA ASP A 149 -2.59 -4.37 -7.02
C ASP A 149 -2.21 -5.08 -5.71
N GLY A 150 -3.02 -6.07 -5.32
CA GLY A 150 -2.75 -6.90 -4.13
C GLY A 150 -1.42 -7.66 -4.18
N LEU A 151 -0.89 -7.98 -5.37
CA LEU A 151 0.42 -8.63 -5.48
C LEU A 151 1.54 -7.64 -5.15
N VAL A 152 1.44 -6.40 -5.64
CA VAL A 152 2.39 -5.33 -5.29
C VAL A 152 2.40 -5.07 -3.78
N PHE A 153 1.23 -5.03 -3.13
CA PHE A 153 1.17 -4.94 -1.66
C PHE A 153 1.90 -6.10 -0.99
N TYR A 154 1.58 -7.34 -1.37
CA TYR A 154 2.20 -8.54 -0.82
C TYR A 154 3.72 -8.52 -0.97
N GLU A 155 4.22 -8.25 -2.18
CA GLU A 155 5.66 -8.21 -2.46
C GLU A 155 6.38 -7.14 -1.65
N GLN A 156 5.78 -5.96 -1.50
CA GLN A 156 6.37 -4.88 -0.70
C GLN A 156 6.37 -5.26 0.78
N LEU A 157 5.25 -5.67 1.35
CA LEU A 157 5.17 -6.06 2.76
C LEU A 157 6.09 -7.23 3.11
N ARG A 158 6.22 -8.21 2.21
CA ARG A 158 7.17 -9.33 2.36
C ARG A 158 8.63 -8.84 2.37
N LYS A 159 9.02 -7.86 1.54
CA LYS A 159 10.40 -7.33 1.54
C LYS A 159 10.78 -6.73 2.90
N PHE A 160 9.84 -6.11 3.59
CA PHE A 160 10.05 -5.54 4.92
C PHE A 160 9.91 -6.57 6.05
N GLY A 161 9.62 -7.84 5.74
CA GLY A 161 9.40 -8.89 6.74
C GLY A 161 8.07 -8.76 7.49
N VAL A 162 7.10 -8.00 6.97
CA VAL A 162 5.75 -7.89 7.55
C VAL A 162 5.00 -9.22 7.44
N LEU A 163 5.17 -9.87 6.30
CA LEU A 163 4.54 -11.15 5.97
C LEU A 163 5.59 -12.26 5.96
N ALA A 164 5.27 -13.39 6.60
CA ALA A 164 6.11 -14.57 6.58
C ALA A 164 6.19 -15.17 5.16
N GLN A 165 7.31 -15.83 4.85
CA GLN A 165 7.42 -16.58 3.60
C GLN A 165 6.46 -17.77 3.63
N THR A 166 5.49 -17.80 2.71
CA THR A 166 4.60 -18.94 2.56
C THR A 166 5.23 -19.97 1.63
N GLN A 167 4.99 -21.27 1.88
CA GLN A 167 5.56 -22.37 1.07
C GLN A 167 5.23 -22.27 -0.43
N ASN A 168 4.13 -21.60 -0.78
CA ASN A 168 3.64 -21.48 -2.16
C ASN A 168 3.87 -20.08 -2.77
N ASP A 169 4.52 -19.17 -2.03
CA ASP A 169 4.72 -17.77 -2.37
C ASP A 169 3.45 -17.04 -2.85
N ARG A 170 2.30 -17.42 -2.29
CA ARG A 170 1.00 -16.81 -2.60
C ARG A 170 0.61 -15.82 -1.51
N PRO A 171 0.01 -14.69 -1.90
CA PRO A 171 -0.50 -13.74 -0.93
C PRO A 171 -1.67 -14.33 -0.14
N PRO A 172 -1.77 -14.06 1.18
CA PRO A 172 -2.90 -14.51 1.99
C PRO A 172 -4.23 -14.00 1.44
N SER A 173 -5.28 -14.84 1.50
CA SER A 173 -6.59 -14.51 0.95
C SER A 173 -7.20 -13.23 1.56
N HIS A 174 -7.01 -12.99 2.85
CA HIS A 174 -7.52 -11.81 3.54
C HIS A 174 -6.80 -10.50 3.17
N LEU A 175 -5.64 -10.58 2.50
CA LEU A 175 -4.86 -9.44 2.02
C LEU A 175 -5.00 -9.23 0.51
N THR A 176 -5.91 -9.97 -0.12
CA THR A 176 -6.15 -9.89 -1.56
C THR A 176 -7.63 -9.89 -1.85
N SER A 177 -7.98 -9.31 -2.99
CA SER A 177 -9.34 -9.35 -3.50
C SER A 177 -9.30 -9.29 -5.02
N PRO A 178 -10.14 -10.08 -5.72
CA PRO A 178 -10.37 -9.91 -7.15
C PRO A 178 -10.75 -8.47 -7.53
N ALA A 179 -11.39 -7.72 -6.62
CA ALA A 179 -11.77 -6.32 -6.85
C ALA A 179 -10.55 -5.41 -7.04
N LEU A 180 -9.47 -5.59 -6.26
CA LEU A 180 -8.23 -4.81 -6.44
C LEU A 180 -7.62 -5.05 -7.84
N GLN A 181 -7.62 -6.30 -8.29
CA GLN A 181 -7.14 -6.66 -9.63
C GLN A 181 -8.06 -6.08 -10.71
N ALA A 182 -9.38 -6.17 -10.53
CA ALA A 182 -10.36 -5.61 -11.46
C ALA A 182 -10.21 -4.09 -11.59
N VAL A 183 -10.10 -3.37 -10.47
CA VAL A 183 -9.89 -1.91 -10.43
C VAL A 183 -8.60 -1.51 -11.15
N LYS A 184 -7.48 -2.20 -10.89
CA LYS A 184 -6.22 -1.99 -11.62
C LYS A 184 -6.40 -2.20 -13.13
N SER A 185 -6.98 -3.32 -13.54
CA SER A 185 -7.17 -3.65 -14.96
C SER A 185 -8.02 -2.59 -15.65
N LYS A 186 -9.15 -2.20 -15.06
CA LYS A 186 -10.03 -1.15 -15.58
C LYS A 186 -9.31 0.20 -15.67
N ARG A 187 -8.53 0.59 -14.66
CA ARG A 187 -7.71 1.83 -14.70
C ARG A 187 -6.67 1.77 -15.81
N ASN A 188 -6.02 0.64 -16.04
CA ASN A 188 -5.02 0.50 -17.11
C ASN A 188 -5.63 0.65 -18.49
N LEU A 189 -6.83 0.09 -18.73
CA LEU A 189 -7.56 0.31 -19.98
C LEU A 189 -7.79 1.80 -20.25
N LEU A 190 -8.14 2.59 -19.22
CA LEU A 190 -8.29 4.04 -19.33
C LEU A 190 -6.95 4.73 -19.60
N ALA A 191 -5.92 4.41 -18.81
CA ALA A 191 -4.61 5.07 -18.87
C ALA A 191 -3.85 4.81 -20.18
N HIS A 192 -4.01 3.63 -20.77
CA HIS A 192 -3.43 3.28 -22.06
C HIS A 192 -4.30 3.72 -23.25
N GLY A 193 -5.49 4.28 -23.00
CA GLY A 193 -6.41 4.72 -24.05
C GLY A 193 -7.09 3.58 -24.82
N GLU A 194 -7.04 2.35 -24.30
CA GLU A 194 -7.68 1.17 -24.92
C GLU A 194 -9.21 1.24 -24.81
N LYS A 195 -9.73 1.87 -23.75
CA LYS A 195 -11.15 2.23 -23.62
C LYS A 195 -11.28 3.70 -23.24
N SER A 196 -12.26 4.38 -23.82
CA SER A 196 -12.71 5.67 -23.30
C SER A 196 -13.46 5.49 -21.97
N PHE A 197 -13.64 6.57 -21.22
CA PHE A 197 -14.45 6.56 -19.99
C PHE A 197 -15.90 6.15 -20.26
N THR A 198 -16.47 6.64 -21.36
CA THR A 198 -17.83 6.28 -21.78
C THR A 198 -17.94 4.80 -22.12
N ASP A 199 -16.95 4.23 -22.80
CA ASP A 199 -16.96 2.81 -23.18
C ASP A 199 -16.77 1.90 -21.97
N LEU A 200 -15.82 2.21 -21.09
CA LEU A 200 -15.64 1.46 -19.86
C LEU A 200 -16.89 1.56 -18.98
N GLY A 201 -17.41 2.77 -18.81
CA GLY A 201 -18.56 3.06 -17.98
C GLY A 201 -19.84 2.37 -18.42
N ARG A 202 -19.99 2.09 -19.72
CA ARG A 202 -21.14 1.34 -20.28
C ARG A 202 -21.28 -0.04 -19.64
N ASP A 203 -20.15 -0.72 -19.42
CA ASP A 203 -20.11 -2.10 -18.93
C ASP A 203 -20.24 -2.21 -17.40
N LEU A 204 -20.29 -1.08 -16.69
CA LEU A 204 -20.33 -1.02 -15.22
C LEU A 204 -21.75 -0.78 -14.69
N SER A 205 -22.11 -1.43 -13.58
CA SER A 205 -23.30 -1.07 -12.79
C SER A 205 -22.90 -0.39 -11.48
N VAL A 206 -23.79 0.43 -10.93
CA VAL A 206 -23.53 1.10 -9.63
C VAL A 206 -23.36 0.06 -8.52
N ASP A 207 -24.18 -0.99 -8.50
CA ASP A 207 -24.09 -2.08 -7.52
C ASP A 207 -22.76 -2.83 -7.61
N SER A 208 -22.26 -3.06 -8.83
CA SER A 208 -20.94 -3.69 -9.02
C SER A 208 -19.81 -2.80 -8.52
N LEU A 209 -19.95 -1.48 -8.66
CA LEU A 209 -18.97 -0.51 -8.19
C LEU A 209 -19.00 -0.36 -6.67
N GLU A 210 -20.17 -0.45 -6.05
CA GLU A 210 -20.32 -0.49 -4.59
C GLU A 210 -19.71 -1.78 -4.01
N SER A 211 -19.94 -2.91 -4.67
CA SER A 211 -19.31 -4.19 -4.29
C SER A 211 -17.78 -4.15 -4.43
N ASP A 212 -17.27 -3.56 -5.52
CA ASP A 212 -15.83 -3.33 -5.72
C ASP A 212 -15.28 -2.42 -4.61
N TYR A 213 -16.02 -1.36 -4.24
CA TYR A 213 -15.65 -0.46 -3.13
C TYR A 213 -15.51 -1.22 -1.80
N ASP A 214 -16.54 -1.96 -1.38
CA ASP A 214 -16.52 -2.68 -0.10
C ASP A 214 -15.34 -3.66 -0.04
N ALA A 215 -15.16 -4.43 -1.12
CA ALA A 215 -14.09 -5.43 -1.20
C ALA A 215 -12.69 -4.79 -1.19
N VAL A 216 -12.49 -3.68 -1.90
CA VAL A 216 -11.22 -2.94 -1.90
C VAL A 216 -10.93 -2.39 -0.51
N PHE A 217 -11.88 -1.67 0.11
CA PHE A 217 -11.66 -1.05 1.41
C PHE A 217 -11.46 -2.07 2.52
N GLN A 218 -12.21 -3.18 2.52
CA GLN A 218 -11.97 -4.25 3.47
C GLN A 218 -10.56 -4.81 3.34
N THR A 219 -10.09 -5.01 2.10
CA THR A 219 -8.73 -5.53 1.85
C THR A 219 -7.67 -4.55 2.32
N LEU A 220 -7.80 -3.26 1.98
CA LEU A 220 -6.83 -2.23 2.39
C LEU A 220 -6.78 -2.07 3.92
N ARG A 221 -7.92 -2.16 4.62
CA ARG A 221 -7.97 -2.15 6.09
C ARG A 221 -7.31 -3.38 6.71
N ASN A 222 -7.50 -4.57 6.12
CA ASN A 222 -6.81 -5.78 6.57
C ASN A 222 -5.29 -5.64 6.42
N ILE A 223 -4.83 -5.10 5.28
CA ILE A 223 -3.41 -4.81 5.03
C ILE A 223 -2.87 -3.82 6.07
N ALA A 224 -3.57 -2.72 6.33
CA ALA A 224 -3.15 -1.75 7.34
C ALA A 224 -3.07 -2.38 8.74
N THR A 225 -4.03 -3.25 9.07
CA THR A 225 -4.04 -4.01 10.34
C THR A 225 -2.82 -4.92 10.48
N GLU A 226 -2.43 -5.63 9.42
CA GLU A 226 -1.24 -6.48 9.43
C GLU A 226 0.06 -5.67 9.63
N VAL A 227 0.17 -4.53 8.96
CA VAL A 227 1.30 -3.61 9.16
C VAL A 227 1.32 -3.06 10.58
N ASN A 228 0.16 -2.66 11.11
CA ASN A 228 0.04 -2.21 12.49
C ASN A 228 0.52 -3.28 13.48
N HIS A 229 0.06 -4.53 13.33
CA HIS A 229 0.49 -5.64 14.18
C HIS A 229 1.99 -5.89 14.09
N TYR A 230 2.57 -5.77 12.88
CA TYR A 230 4.01 -5.85 12.68
C TYR A 230 4.78 -4.76 13.45
N LEU A 231 4.34 -3.50 13.35
CA LEU A 231 5.00 -2.37 13.99
C LEU A 231 4.81 -2.38 15.51
N VAL A 232 3.62 -2.71 16.00
CA VAL A 232 3.32 -2.84 17.44
C VAL A 232 4.12 -3.97 18.07
N GLY A 233 4.18 -5.12 17.41
CA GLY A 233 4.96 -6.28 17.86
C GLY A 233 6.46 -6.14 17.64
N GLN A 234 6.93 -5.01 17.12
CA GLN A 234 8.34 -4.75 16.81
C GLN A 234 9.01 -5.87 15.99
N ARG A 235 8.25 -6.54 15.11
CA ARG A 235 8.73 -7.66 14.28
C ARG A 235 9.80 -7.24 13.26
N TYR A 236 10.06 -5.93 13.15
CA TYR A 236 11.20 -5.37 12.43
C TYR A 236 12.54 -5.59 13.13
N LEU A 237 12.56 -5.95 14.41
CA LEU A 237 13.79 -6.21 15.16
C LEU A 237 14.32 -7.62 14.91
N ALA A 238 15.64 -7.79 15.01
CA ALA A 238 16.26 -9.11 15.04
C ALA A 238 15.81 -9.88 16.29
N GLU A 239 15.53 -11.18 16.13
CA GLU A 239 15.32 -12.04 17.29
C GLU A 239 16.61 -12.09 18.14
N PRO A 240 16.49 -12.09 19.48
CA PRO A 240 17.65 -12.22 20.34
C PRO A 240 18.36 -13.55 20.01
N PRO A 241 19.70 -13.58 20.02
CA PRO A 241 20.44 -14.80 19.72
C PRO A 241 19.99 -15.91 20.67
N VAL A 242 19.51 -17.03 20.10
CA VAL A 242 19.17 -18.23 20.86
C VAL A 242 20.44 -18.65 21.58
N ALA A 243 20.42 -18.62 22.92
CA ALA A 243 21.55 -19.08 23.71
C ALA A 243 21.85 -20.54 23.30
N PRO A 244 23.13 -20.89 23.02
CA PRO A 244 23.45 -22.26 22.63
C PRO A 244 22.95 -23.22 23.70
N GLU A 245 22.20 -24.25 23.30
CA GLU A 245 21.85 -25.37 24.17
C GLU A 245 23.15 -25.90 24.77
N VAL A 246 23.30 -25.75 26.09
CA VAL A 246 24.39 -26.35 26.84
C VAL A 246 24.17 -27.85 26.75
N LEU A 247 24.87 -28.51 25.81
CA LEU A 247 24.94 -29.96 25.75
C LEU A 247 25.39 -30.46 27.13
N PRO A 248 24.65 -31.39 27.76
CA PRO A 248 25.06 -31.93 29.04
C PRO A 248 26.44 -32.56 28.88
N GLU A 249 27.37 -32.08 29.71
CA GLU A 249 28.73 -32.56 29.84
C GLU A 249 28.66 -34.09 29.99
N ALA A 250 29.19 -34.81 29.00
CA ALA A 250 29.22 -36.26 29.04
C ALA A 250 30.00 -36.65 30.31
N ALA A 251 29.27 -37.21 31.28
CA ALA A 251 29.84 -37.74 32.50
C ALA A 251 30.96 -38.70 32.11
N ALA A 252 32.19 -38.30 32.44
CA ALA A 252 33.33 -39.19 32.41
C ALA A 252 33.03 -40.36 33.36
N THR A 253 32.67 -41.50 32.78
CA THR A 253 32.68 -42.77 33.49
C THR A 253 34.13 -43.21 33.63
N ASP A 254 34.74 -42.84 34.75
CA ASP A 254 35.84 -43.60 35.34
C ASP A 254 35.28 -44.96 35.81
N ALA A 255 35.67 -46.04 35.13
CA ALA A 255 35.85 -47.40 35.67
C ALA A 255 36.39 -48.33 34.56
#